data_AF-A0A7V9GT04-F1
#
_entry.id   AF-A0A7V9GT04-F1
#
_cell.length_a   1.000
_cell.length_b   1.000
_cell.length_c   1.000
_cell.angle_alpha   90.00
_cell.angle_beta   90.00
_cell.angle_gamma   90.00
#
_symmetry.space_group_name_H-M   'P 1'
#
loop_
_entity.id
_entity.type
_entity.pdbx_description
1 polymer ?
#
loop_
_entity_poly.entity_id
_entity_poly.type
_entity_poly.pdbx_seq_one_letter_code
_entity_poly.pdbx_strand_id
1 'polypeptide(L)'
;MNRLLRPLTLLLAVALCASATAAFDPAYEQRNFSKTGERFRHLTGTPDYQQELRTKGTASEAEIPPIIAGDPERASMLSNLCVHHMDGCAGDVRFYDWPNAAQGRVRNGPVTWISRTGAIISGHVWMNSGGEARKPGVVITNGSVQAPEQLYWPLAAALAEAGYVVLTWDPQTQGRSSGPQGEYQAQSPTLFIEGTQDALDFFLSTASAPYQPRPENQRLQGPPTGATGNFATKQDAKVAAKQASASNPFADRLDPSRIGIAGHSLGAYGVSVVGNVDPRVDALVAYDNLTAGGGEMFGQTVAPIPSTKPALGMANDYGLTPQPNTSEPDPQSRNDASRKASAAGNDTAQVNIRGGTHYEYAVIPNPGFGATLRGLDKAGWYTLGWMHKYVKGDTLLGDRMLLSDRWQRDKAEGDIDPDKDGNTYSSYLRSRIDIKRADGSKATCEDLRKGCGILKDDGLPGFGLKEFAFGQEGPKPGSAARFNGALRGGSCVTSAKVPKRVRRGKRFRVKLKLAQDTRVLASVRKVKKPRAKTRASASKRSLKAGTRVLKLKAPKRAGRYRLSLTGRCTGGKQTRRITLKVR
;
A
#
# COMPACT_ATOMS: atom_id res chain seq x y z
N MET A 1 74.74 -33.90 41.58
CA MET A 1 74.96 -32.71 40.73
C MET A 1 73.72 -32.47 39.88
N ASN A 2 73.17 -31.26 40.00
CA ASN A 2 72.23 -30.54 39.13
C ASN A 2 70.84 -31.12 38.80
N ARG A 3 69.87 -30.59 39.56
CA ARG A 3 68.48 -30.34 39.16
C ARG A 3 68.44 -29.42 37.93
N LEU A 4 67.54 -29.68 36.97
CA LEU A 4 66.96 -28.67 36.09
C LEU A 4 65.55 -29.09 35.68
N LEU A 5 64.56 -28.37 36.21
CA LEU A 5 63.16 -28.43 35.83
C LEU A 5 62.97 -27.91 34.40
N ARG A 6 62.13 -28.58 33.60
CA ARG A 6 61.51 -28.02 32.39
C ARG A 6 60.00 -27.90 32.63
N PRO A 7 59.38 -26.73 32.39
CA PRO A 7 57.93 -26.61 32.42
C PRO A 7 57.33 -27.07 31.09
N LEU A 8 56.19 -27.75 31.18
CA LEU A 8 55.36 -28.19 30.06
C LEU A 8 54.52 -26.99 29.59
N THR A 9 54.83 -26.41 28.44
CA THR A 9 54.01 -25.35 27.83
C THR A 9 52.85 -25.99 27.07
N LEU A 10 51.65 -25.92 27.63
CA LEU A 10 50.42 -26.35 26.95
C LEU A 10 49.93 -25.20 26.04
N LEU A 11 50.16 -25.32 24.74
CA LEU A 11 49.60 -24.42 23.72
C LEU A 11 48.12 -24.78 23.50
N LEU A 12 47.23 -23.97 24.06
CA LEU A 12 45.79 -24.03 23.80
C LEU A 12 45.54 -23.41 22.41
N ALA A 13 45.38 -24.24 21.37
CA ALA A 13 44.96 -23.79 20.05
C ALA A 13 43.48 -23.39 20.10
N VAL A 14 43.20 -22.09 20.23
CA VAL A 14 41.87 -21.54 20.00
C VAL A 14 41.61 -21.57 18.50
N ALA A 15 40.81 -22.54 18.06
CA ALA A 15 40.26 -22.57 16.70
C ALA A 15 39.29 -21.40 16.53
N LEU A 16 39.80 -20.26 16.09
CA LEU A 16 39.01 -19.19 15.50
C LEU A 16 38.36 -19.73 14.22
N CYS A 17 37.11 -20.21 14.33
CA CYS A 17 36.25 -20.36 13.17
C CYS A 17 35.89 -18.96 12.67
N ALA A 18 36.79 -18.36 11.89
CA ALA A 18 36.45 -17.25 11.02
C ALA A 18 35.31 -17.74 10.12
N SER A 19 34.10 -17.22 10.33
CA SER A 19 32.99 -17.48 9.43
C SER A 19 33.42 -16.91 8.07
N ALA A 20 33.71 -17.78 7.11
CA ALA A 20 34.06 -17.36 5.76
C ALA A 20 32.91 -16.49 5.24
N THR A 21 33.14 -15.18 5.13
CA THR A 21 32.33 -14.32 4.28
C THR A 21 32.37 -14.95 2.90
N ALA A 22 31.22 -15.36 2.36
CA ALA A 22 31.17 -15.84 0.98
C ALA A 22 31.85 -14.79 0.11
N ALA A 23 32.87 -15.22 -0.64
CA ALA A 23 33.57 -14.33 -1.55
C ALA A 23 32.57 -13.83 -2.60
N PHE A 24 32.68 -12.55 -2.97
CA PHE A 24 31.92 -11.99 -4.08
C PHE A 24 32.08 -12.87 -5.32
N ASP A 25 30.96 -13.31 -5.91
CA ASP A 25 30.93 -14.15 -7.11
C ASP A 25 30.50 -13.29 -8.32
N PRO A 26 31.43 -12.91 -9.22
CA PRO A 26 31.11 -12.13 -10.41
C PRO A 26 30.11 -12.83 -11.35
N ALA A 27 30.11 -14.17 -11.39
CA ALA A 27 29.20 -14.91 -12.25
C ALA A 27 27.77 -14.85 -11.70
N TYR A 28 27.60 -14.95 -10.37
CA TYR A 28 26.31 -14.70 -9.74
C TYR A 28 25.86 -13.25 -9.92
N GLU A 29 26.73 -12.27 -9.71
CA GLU A 29 26.41 -10.85 -9.90
C GLU A 29 25.90 -10.58 -11.33
N GLN A 30 26.54 -11.14 -12.35
CA GLN A 30 26.06 -10.99 -13.74
C GLN A 30 24.63 -11.52 -13.92
N ARG A 31 24.30 -12.67 -13.31
CA ARG A 31 22.95 -13.24 -13.37
C ARG A 31 21.95 -12.41 -12.56
N ASN A 32 22.32 -11.95 -11.37
CA ASN A 32 21.51 -11.07 -10.54
C ASN A 32 21.24 -9.71 -11.21
N PHE A 33 22.25 -9.12 -11.85
CA PHE A 33 22.12 -7.87 -12.60
C PHE A 33 21.25 -8.02 -13.84
N SER A 34 21.26 -9.19 -14.49
CA SER A 34 20.41 -9.46 -15.67
C SER A 34 18.91 -9.38 -15.37
N LYS A 35 18.52 -9.48 -14.08
CA LYS A 35 17.14 -9.35 -13.61
C LYS A 35 16.56 -7.95 -13.84
N THR A 36 17.42 -6.93 -13.93
CA THR A 36 17.01 -5.56 -14.27
C THR A 36 16.32 -5.47 -15.64
N GLY A 37 16.53 -6.43 -16.55
CA GLY A 37 15.84 -6.48 -17.84
C GLY A 37 14.48 -7.17 -17.84
N GLU A 38 14.06 -7.80 -16.74
CA GLU A 38 12.91 -8.70 -16.71
C GLU A 38 11.58 -8.00 -17.02
N ARG A 39 11.32 -6.84 -16.40
CA ARG A 39 10.05 -6.13 -16.61
C ARG A 39 9.88 -5.73 -18.07
N PHE A 40 10.96 -5.26 -18.71
CA PHE A 40 10.91 -4.96 -20.13
C PHE A 40 10.72 -6.22 -20.96
N ARG A 41 11.51 -7.26 -20.72
CA ARG A 41 11.45 -8.52 -21.48
C ARG A 41 10.09 -9.21 -21.42
N HIS A 42 9.45 -9.21 -20.26
CA HIS A 42 8.25 -10.02 -20.02
C HIS A 42 6.94 -9.22 -19.98
N LEU A 43 7.02 -7.89 -19.90
CA LEU A 43 5.84 -7.05 -19.79
C LEU A 43 5.90 -5.85 -20.73
N THR A 44 6.72 -4.85 -20.43
CA THR A 44 6.59 -3.54 -21.09
C THR A 44 7.13 -3.53 -22.52
N GLY A 45 8.07 -4.41 -22.85
CA GLY A 45 8.61 -4.58 -24.21
C GLY A 45 7.82 -5.55 -25.08
N THR A 46 6.72 -6.14 -24.59
CA THR A 46 5.88 -7.02 -25.41
C THR A 46 5.16 -6.24 -26.53
N PRO A 47 4.91 -6.84 -27.71
CA PRO A 47 4.26 -6.14 -28.82
C PRO A 47 2.91 -5.51 -28.45
N ASP A 48 2.06 -6.27 -27.74
CA ASP A 48 0.75 -5.80 -27.30
C ASP A 48 0.86 -4.59 -26.37
N TYR A 49 1.78 -4.63 -25.40
CA TYR A 49 2.01 -3.50 -24.49
C TYR A 49 2.51 -2.28 -25.26
N GLN A 50 3.47 -2.45 -26.18
CA GLN A 50 4.02 -1.35 -26.98
C GLN A 50 2.98 -0.72 -27.91
N GLN A 51 2.05 -1.52 -28.45
CA GLN A 51 0.92 -1.00 -29.22
C GLN A 51 -0.04 -0.19 -28.35
N GLU A 52 -0.38 -0.69 -27.15
CA GLU A 52 -1.22 0.04 -26.19
C GLU A 52 -0.53 1.33 -25.72
N LEU A 53 0.78 1.28 -25.46
CA LEU A 53 1.61 2.41 -25.07
C LEU A 53 1.54 3.54 -26.10
N ARG A 54 1.73 3.22 -27.37
CA ARG A 54 1.61 4.17 -28.49
C ARG A 54 0.21 4.78 -28.56
N THR A 55 -0.82 3.95 -28.40
CA THR A 55 -2.23 4.39 -28.45
C THR A 55 -2.55 5.36 -27.32
N LYS A 56 -2.15 5.05 -26.08
CA LYS A 56 -2.37 5.92 -24.92
C LYS A 56 -1.50 7.17 -24.94
N GLY A 57 -0.28 7.08 -25.48
CA GLY A 57 0.60 8.22 -25.68
C GLY A 57 -0.03 9.26 -26.62
N THR A 58 -0.48 8.85 -27.81
CA THR A 58 -1.16 9.76 -28.75
C THR A 58 -2.44 10.37 -28.17
N ALA A 59 -3.22 9.59 -27.40
CA ALA A 59 -4.38 10.14 -26.69
C ALA A 59 -3.99 11.20 -25.65
N SER A 60 -2.89 10.98 -24.92
CA SER A 60 -2.38 11.91 -23.90
C SER A 60 -1.86 13.21 -24.50
N GLU A 61 -1.27 13.19 -25.70
CA GLU A 61 -0.89 14.40 -26.43
C GLU A 61 -2.09 15.27 -26.79
N ALA A 62 -3.20 14.65 -27.21
CA ALA A 62 -4.43 15.36 -27.58
C ALA A 62 -5.10 16.07 -26.40
N GLU A 63 -4.76 15.71 -25.15
CA GLU A 63 -5.28 16.37 -23.94
C GLU A 63 -4.60 17.71 -23.64
N ILE A 64 -3.40 17.98 -24.17
CA ILE A 64 -2.63 19.17 -23.80
C ILE A 64 -3.29 20.48 -24.27
N PRO A 65 -3.68 20.64 -25.57
CA PRO A 65 -4.31 21.87 -26.02
C PRO A 65 -5.55 22.28 -25.22
N PRO A 66 -6.53 21.40 -24.92
CA PRO A 66 -7.69 21.80 -24.12
C PRO A 66 -7.34 22.14 -22.67
N ILE A 67 -6.30 21.54 -22.07
CA ILE A 67 -5.83 21.94 -20.73
C ILE A 67 -5.35 23.40 -20.74
N ILE A 68 -4.52 23.78 -21.73
CA ILE A 68 -3.95 25.13 -21.82
C ILE A 68 -5.04 26.15 -22.21
N ALA A 69 -5.95 25.78 -23.11
CA ALA A 69 -7.08 26.64 -23.46
C ALA A 69 -8.00 26.90 -22.26
N GLY A 70 -8.18 25.91 -21.38
CA GLY A 70 -8.98 26.04 -20.16
C GLY A 70 -8.30 26.82 -19.04
N ASP A 71 -6.97 26.81 -18.97
CA ASP A 71 -6.16 27.59 -18.03
C ASP A 71 -4.78 27.93 -18.63
N PRO A 72 -4.60 29.13 -19.23
CA PRO A 72 -3.34 29.51 -19.86
C PRO A 72 -2.11 29.49 -18.95
N GLU A 73 -2.26 29.65 -17.63
CA GLU A 73 -1.14 29.54 -16.69
C GLU A 73 -0.53 28.13 -16.65
N ARG A 74 -1.31 27.11 -17.06
CA ARG A 74 -0.84 25.74 -17.23
C ARG A 74 0.20 25.61 -18.32
N ALA A 75 0.37 26.57 -19.23
CA ALA A 75 1.38 26.48 -20.30
C ALA A 75 2.80 26.24 -19.79
N SER A 76 3.12 26.67 -18.56
CA SER A 76 4.40 26.38 -17.90
C SER A 76 4.69 24.87 -17.73
N MET A 77 3.66 24.02 -17.66
CA MET A 77 3.82 22.57 -17.60
C MET A 77 4.46 21.99 -18.87
N LEU A 78 4.39 22.69 -20.01
CA LEU A 78 5.00 22.26 -21.27
C LEU A 78 6.53 22.15 -21.20
N SER A 79 7.13 22.83 -20.23
CA SER A 79 8.56 22.68 -19.99
C SER A 79 8.91 21.29 -19.45
N ASN A 80 8.00 20.61 -18.75
CA ASN A 80 8.25 19.31 -18.12
C ASN A 80 8.38 18.20 -19.16
N LEU A 81 9.42 17.36 -19.07
CA LEU A 81 9.60 16.24 -20.00
C LEU A 81 8.37 15.32 -20.05
N CYS A 82 7.79 15.02 -18.89
CA CYS A 82 6.69 14.09 -18.77
C CYS A 82 5.30 14.69 -18.95
N VAL A 83 5.17 15.94 -19.41
CA VAL A 83 3.86 16.57 -19.64
C VAL A 83 2.95 15.78 -20.59
N HIS A 84 3.57 15.10 -21.57
CA HIS A 84 2.89 14.34 -22.61
C HIS A 84 2.47 12.93 -22.16
N HIS A 85 2.98 12.42 -21.03
CA HIS A 85 2.78 11.04 -20.58
C HIS A 85 3.02 9.99 -21.69
N MET A 86 4.06 10.20 -22.49
CA MET A 86 4.46 9.26 -23.54
C MET A 86 5.64 8.42 -23.11
N ASP A 87 5.76 7.23 -23.71
CA ASP A 87 6.89 6.32 -23.54
C ASP A 87 7.29 6.16 -22.06
N GLY A 88 8.52 6.50 -21.70
CA GLY A 88 9.03 6.38 -20.32
C GLY A 88 8.21 7.14 -19.26
N CYS A 89 7.41 8.12 -19.66
CA CYS A 89 6.54 8.89 -18.77
C CYS A 89 5.10 8.36 -18.69
N ALA A 90 4.74 7.35 -19.48
CA ALA A 90 3.35 6.90 -19.60
C ALA A 90 2.87 6.08 -18.40
N GLY A 91 3.77 5.48 -17.63
CA GLY A 91 3.38 4.55 -16.57
C GLY A 91 2.96 3.18 -17.09
N ASP A 92 2.14 2.49 -16.30
CA ASP A 92 1.48 1.26 -16.72
C ASP A 92 0.18 1.57 -17.48
N VAL A 93 0.25 1.55 -18.81
CA VAL A 93 -0.86 1.96 -19.69
C VAL A 93 -2.13 1.13 -19.51
N ARG A 94 -2.00 -0.08 -18.97
CA ARG A 94 -3.12 -0.99 -18.65
C ARG A 94 -4.05 -0.41 -17.58
N PHE A 95 -3.60 0.60 -16.82
CA PHE A 95 -4.40 1.25 -15.77
C PHE A 95 -5.17 2.49 -16.23
N TYR A 96 -4.94 3.00 -17.45
CA TYR A 96 -5.65 4.19 -17.95
C TYR A 96 -7.15 3.93 -18.07
N ASP A 97 -7.53 2.72 -18.46
CA ASP A 97 -8.94 2.33 -18.59
C ASP A 97 -9.48 1.61 -17.35
N TRP A 98 -8.71 1.55 -16.26
CA TRP A 98 -9.10 0.78 -15.06
C TRP A 98 -10.47 1.18 -14.48
N PRO A 99 -10.86 2.47 -14.37
CA PRO A 99 -12.20 2.85 -13.93
C PRO A 99 -13.32 2.25 -14.80
N ASN A 100 -13.10 2.21 -16.11
CA ASN A 100 -14.04 1.62 -17.08
C ASN A 100 -14.06 0.10 -16.95
N ALA A 101 -12.89 -0.54 -16.90
CA ALA A 101 -12.75 -1.98 -16.73
C ALA A 101 -13.34 -2.49 -15.41
N ALA A 102 -13.32 -1.66 -14.36
CA ALA A 102 -13.94 -1.93 -13.08
C ALA A 102 -15.48 -1.76 -13.07
N GLN A 103 -16.10 -1.46 -14.22
CA GLN A 103 -17.56 -1.33 -14.39
C GLN A 103 -18.20 -0.35 -13.39
N GLY A 104 -17.55 0.80 -13.16
CA GLY A 104 -18.01 1.85 -12.25
C GLY A 104 -17.82 1.55 -10.75
N ARG A 105 -17.24 0.39 -10.41
CA ARG A 105 -16.86 0.06 -9.03
C ARG A 105 -15.74 0.96 -8.53
N VAL A 106 -14.84 1.35 -9.42
CA VAL A 106 -13.76 2.30 -9.16
C VAL A 106 -14.17 3.67 -9.68
N ARG A 107 -13.85 4.70 -8.92
CA ARG A 107 -13.96 6.10 -9.30
C ARG A 107 -12.60 6.73 -9.15
N ASN A 108 -12.16 7.45 -10.16
CA ASN A 108 -11.07 8.40 -10.05
C ASN A 108 -11.54 9.77 -10.54
N GLY A 109 -10.81 10.81 -10.16
CA GLY A 109 -11.04 12.15 -10.67
C GLY A 109 -9.74 12.93 -10.68
N PRO A 110 -9.40 13.60 -11.79
CA PRO A 110 -8.29 14.54 -11.81
C PRO A 110 -8.60 15.68 -10.84
N VAL A 111 -7.57 16.17 -10.18
CA VAL A 111 -7.62 17.29 -9.25
C VAL A 111 -6.46 18.23 -9.53
N THR A 112 -6.69 19.52 -9.25
CA THR A 112 -5.66 20.55 -9.34
C THR A 112 -5.77 21.49 -8.15
N TRP A 113 -4.64 21.99 -7.64
CA TRP A 113 -4.63 22.98 -6.55
C TRP A 113 -3.38 23.84 -6.64
N ILE A 114 -3.37 24.98 -5.93
CA ILE A 114 -2.22 25.88 -5.86
C ILE A 114 -1.38 25.51 -4.63
N SER A 115 -0.09 25.21 -4.82
CA SER A 115 0.84 24.97 -3.71
C SER A 115 1.19 26.27 -2.96
N ARG A 116 1.87 26.14 -1.82
CA ARG A 116 2.44 27.28 -1.07
C ARG A 116 3.48 28.11 -1.84
N THR A 117 3.97 27.60 -2.97
CA THR A 117 4.91 28.28 -3.87
C THR A 117 4.20 28.95 -5.07
N GLY A 118 2.88 28.82 -5.16
CA GLY A 118 2.07 29.36 -6.25
C GLY A 118 1.98 28.49 -7.50
N ALA A 119 2.58 27.29 -7.47
CA ALA A 119 2.51 26.31 -8.55
C ALA A 119 1.13 25.65 -8.60
N ILE A 120 0.58 25.50 -9.79
CA ILE A 120 -0.58 24.66 -10.08
C ILE A 120 -0.12 23.20 -10.08
N ILE A 121 -0.56 22.46 -9.07
CA ILE A 121 -0.29 21.05 -8.88
C ILE A 121 -1.38 20.21 -9.57
N SER A 122 -0.99 19.09 -10.18
CA SER A 122 -1.88 18.10 -10.78
C SER A 122 -1.86 16.79 -9.99
N GLY A 123 -2.99 16.09 -9.94
CA GLY A 123 -3.06 14.74 -9.39
C GLY A 123 -4.37 14.03 -9.69
N HIS A 124 -4.52 12.83 -9.13
CA HIS A 124 -5.75 12.05 -9.15
C HIS A 124 -6.12 11.55 -7.76
N VAL A 125 -7.41 11.64 -7.44
CA VAL A 125 -7.98 10.92 -6.28
C VAL A 125 -8.68 9.66 -6.78
N TRP A 126 -8.40 8.53 -6.14
CA TRP A 126 -8.90 7.20 -6.48
C TRP A 126 -9.71 6.63 -5.32
N MET A 127 -10.79 5.91 -5.61
CA MET A 127 -11.49 5.09 -4.63
C MET A 127 -12.26 3.95 -5.27
N ASN A 128 -12.41 2.84 -4.56
CA ASN A 128 -13.45 1.87 -4.83
C ASN A 128 -14.74 2.28 -4.10
N SER A 129 -15.87 2.31 -4.81
CA SER A 129 -17.20 2.68 -4.28
C SER A 129 -17.73 1.73 -3.21
N GLY A 130 -17.35 0.44 -3.25
CA GLY A 130 -17.74 -0.59 -2.29
C GLY A 130 -17.02 -0.50 -0.95
N GLY A 131 -17.42 -1.32 0.02
CA GLY A 131 -16.80 -1.37 1.36
C GLY A 131 -17.35 -0.35 2.35
N GLU A 132 -16.48 0.19 3.21
CA GLU A 132 -16.84 1.16 4.25
C GLU A 132 -17.39 2.47 3.66
N ALA A 133 -18.29 3.12 4.40
CA ALA A 133 -18.82 4.43 4.02
C ALA A 133 -17.73 5.50 4.10
N ARG A 134 -16.98 5.52 5.21
CA ARG A 134 -15.78 6.32 5.43
C ARG A 134 -14.56 5.39 5.40
N LYS A 135 -13.56 5.70 4.59
CA LYS A 135 -12.45 4.84 4.23
C LYS A 135 -11.14 5.45 4.70
N PRO A 136 -10.16 4.64 5.14
CA PRO A 136 -8.82 5.16 5.38
C PRO A 136 -8.26 5.81 4.10
N GLY A 137 -7.37 6.78 4.28
CA GLY A 137 -6.73 7.52 3.21
C GLY A 137 -5.25 7.17 3.02
N VAL A 138 -4.75 7.26 1.79
CA VAL A 138 -3.32 7.20 1.49
C VAL A 138 -2.93 8.30 0.51
N VAL A 139 -1.86 9.05 0.80
CA VAL A 139 -1.22 9.93 -0.19
C VAL A 139 0.05 9.26 -0.69
N ILE A 140 0.24 9.20 -2.02
CA ILE A 140 1.47 8.72 -2.66
C ILE A 140 2.20 9.92 -3.26
N THR A 141 3.40 10.19 -2.78
CA THR A 141 4.31 11.23 -3.30
C THR A 141 5.31 10.62 -4.27
N ASN A 142 5.32 11.11 -5.50
CA ASN A 142 6.19 10.60 -6.57
C ASN A 142 7.68 10.88 -6.31
N GLY A 143 8.54 10.29 -7.14
CA GLY A 143 9.98 10.60 -7.22
C GLY A 143 10.32 11.82 -8.09
N SER A 144 11.60 12.20 -8.12
CA SER A 144 12.09 13.43 -8.78
C SER A 144 12.63 13.26 -10.20
N VAL A 145 12.97 12.04 -10.61
CA VAL A 145 13.55 11.77 -11.94
C VAL A 145 12.42 11.62 -12.95
N GLN A 146 11.74 12.73 -13.24
CA GLN A 146 10.68 12.80 -14.26
C GLN A 146 9.61 11.72 -14.02
N ALA A 147 9.10 11.66 -12.78
CA ALA A 147 8.19 10.61 -12.36
C ALA A 147 6.77 11.16 -12.20
N PRO A 148 5.97 11.20 -13.28
CA PRO A 148 4.59 11.61 -13.17
C PRO A 148 3.79 10.53 -12.42
N GLU A 149 2.63 10.91 -11.89
CA GLU A 149 1.85 10.06 -11.00
C GLU A 149 1.41 8.73 -11.64
N GLN A 150 1.32 8.71 -12.98
CA GLN A 150 0.99 7.56 -13.82
C GLN A 150 1.92 6.38 -13.55
N LEU A 151 3.18 6.64 -13.19
CA LEU A 151 4.15 5.60 -12.87
C LEU A 151 3.75 4.81 -11.60
N TYR A 152 2.92 5.39 -10.73
CA TYR A 152 2.51 4.83 -9.44
C TYR A 152 1.03 4.38 -9.41
N TRP A 153 0.30 4.54 -10.52
CA TRP A 153 -1.10 4.12 -10.62
C TRP A 153 -1.36 2.65 -10.27
N PRO A 154 -0.47 1.68 -10.57
CA PRO A 154 -0.67 0.31 -10.10
C PRO A 154 -0.79 0.19 -8.57
N LEU A 155 0.05 0.90 -7.82
CA LEU A 155 0.01 0.93 -6.36
C LEU A 155 -1.24 1.66 -5.85
N ALA A 156 -1.59 2.78 -6.48
CA ALA A 156 -2.79 3.54 -6.14
C ALA A 156 -4.07 2.74 -6.37
N ALA A 157 -4.15 2.03 -7.50
CA ALA A 157 -5.27 1.19 -7.86
C ALA A 157 -5.43 0.02 -6.90
N ALA A 158 -4.33 -0.65 -6.52
CA ALA A 158 -4.34 -1.70 -5.52
C ALA A 158 -4.85 -1.19 -4.15
N LEU A 159 -4.37 -0.04 -3.68
CA LEU A 159 -4.88 0.57 -2.44
C LEU A 159 -6.36 0.96 -2.55
N ALA A 160 -6.77 1.61 -3.63
CA ALA A 160 -8.17 1.96 -3.84
C ALA A 160 -9.06 0.70 -3.86
N GLU A 161 -8.62 -0.37 -4.50
CA GLU A 161 -9.28 -1.69 -4.50
C GLU A 161 -9.37 -2.30 -3.11
N ALA A 162 -8.32 -2.18 -2.30
CA ALA A 162 -8.26 -2.62 -0.91
C ALA A 162 -9.15 -1.77 0.04
N GLY A 163 -9.80 -0.73 -0.50
CA GLY A 163 -10.83 0.05 0.16
C GLY A 163 -10.34 1.36 0.73
N TYR A 164 -9.21 1.90 0.27
CA TYR A 164 -8.71 3.22 0.62
C TYR A 164 -9.28 4.29 -0.32
N VAL A 165 -9.27 5.55 0.12
CA VAL A 165 -9.21 6.70 -0.78
C VAL A 165 -7.72 7.00 -0.99
N VAL A 166 -7.27 7.21 -2.22
CA VAL A 166 -5.85 7.40 -2.53
C VAL A 166 -5.66 8.69 -3.31
N LEU A 167 -4.70 9.52 -2.94
CA LEU A 167 -4.22 10.64 -3.75
C LEU A 167 -2.86 10.27 -4.34
N THR A 168 -2.75 10.35 -5.67
CA THR A 168 -1.47 10.43 -6.38
C THR A 168 -1.36 11.84 -6.96
N TRP A 169 -0.14 12.37 -7.07
CA TRP A 169 0.04 13.75 -7.51
C TRP A 169 1.43 14.00 -8.04
N ASP A 170 1.55 14.94 -8.96
CA ASP A 170 2.80 15.39 -9.53
C ASP A 170 3.41 16.49 -8.66
N PRO A 171 4.60 16.30 -8.07
CA PRO A 171 5.34 17.39 -7.45
C PRO A 171 5.52 18.56 -8.42
N GLN A 172 5.70 19.77 -7.87
CA GLN A 172 6.04 20.93 -8.68
C GLN A 172 7.21 20.59 -9.64
N THR A 173 7.13 21.04 -10.90
CA THR A 173 8.05 20.70 -12.01
C THR A 173 8.04 19.24 -12.50
N GLN A 174 7.12 18.41 -12.02
CA GLN A 174 6.93 17.03 -12.49
C GLN A 174 5.62 16.89 -13.27
N GLY A 175 5.56 15.90 -14.16
CA GLY A 175 4.37 15.56 -14.93
C GLY A 175 3.64 16.79 -15.47
N ARG A 176 2.39 16.98 -15.05
CA ARG A 176 1.55 18.12 -15.46
C ARG A 176 1.44 19.23 -14.41
N SER A 177 2.29 19.24 -13.37
CA SER A 177 2.38 20.34 -12.41
C SER A 177 3.24 21.48 -12.94
N SER A 178 2.79 22.73 -12.77
CA SER A 178 3.53 23.91 -13.24
C SER A 178 4.80 24.17 -12.43
N GLY A 179 5.71 24.97 -13.00
CA GLY A 179 6.87 25.56 -12.33
C GLY A 179 7.94 25.92 -13.36
N PRO A 180 8.79 26.93 -13.13
CA PRO A 180 9.96 27.15 -13.99
C PRO A 180 10.90 25.93 -13.88
N GLN A 181 11.51 25.52 -14.99
CA GLN A 181 12.48 24.44 -14.98
C GLN A 181 13.84 24.85 -14.41
N GLY A 182 14.46 23.88 -13.74
CA GLY A 182 15.89 23.80 -13.45
C GLY A 182 16.16 22.44 -12.80
N GLU A 183 17.21 21.73 -13.24
CA GLU A 183 17.58 20.39 -12.71
C GLU A 183 17.71 20.41 -11.17
N TYR A 184 18.21 21.51 -10.62
CA TYR A 184 18.32 21.78 -9.18
C TYR A 184 16.96 21.95 -8.47
N GLN A 185 15.91 22.41 -9.16
CA GLN A 185 14.57 22.58 -8.56
C GLN A 185 13.79 21.27 -8.53
N ALA A 186 13.82 20.49 -9.62
CA ALA A 186 13.18 19.18 -9.69
C ALA A 186 13.76 18.16 -8.71
N GLN A 187 15.03 18.36 -8.30
CA GLN A 187 15.75 17.56 -7.30
C GLN A 187 15.79 18.21 -5.91
N SER A 188 14.95 19.21 -5.64
CA SER A 188 14.94 19.91 -4.35
C SER A 188 14.19 19.09 -3.29
N PRO A 189 14.85 18.56 -2.23
CA PRO A 189 14.18 17.81 -1.17
C PRO A 189 13.09 18.62 -0.46
N THR A 190 13.26 19.94 -0.38
CA THR A 190 12.29 20.90 0.16
C THR A 190 10.93 20.77 -0.53
N LEU A 191 10.89 20.73 -1.87
CA LEU A 191 9.62 20.68 -2.62
C LEU A 191 8.85 19.38 -2.36
N PHE A 192 9.54 18.28 -2.06
CA PHE A 192 8.90 17.01 -1.74
C PHE A 192 8.36 16.98 -0.31
N ILE A 193 9.08 17.56 0.66
CA ILE A 193 8.57 17.70 2.04
C ILE A 193 7.31 18.56 2.03
N GLU A 194 7.40 19.76 1.45
CA GLU A 194 6.35 20.77 1.53
C GLU A 194 5.17 20.42 0.65
N GLY A 195 5.43 19.93 -0.55
CA GLY A 195 4.39 19.42 -1.42
C GLY A 195 3.66 18.22 -0.81
N THR A 196 4.34 17.35 -0.03
CA THR A 196 3.65 16.27 0.71
C THR A 196 2.72 16.84 1.79
N GLN A 197 3.12 17.90 2.50
CA GLN A 197 2.23 18.57 3.46
C GLN A 197 1.03 19.24 2.77
N ASP A 198 1.27 19.94 1.67
CA ASP A 198 0.22 20.60 0.89
C ASP A 198 -0.75 19.57 0.30
N ALA A 199 -0.24 18.44 -0.20
CA ALA A 199 -1.05 17.32 -0.69
C ALA A 199 -1.90 16.71 0.43
N LEU A 200 -1.37 16.57 1.66
CA LEU A 200 -2.16 16.13 2.82
C LEU A 200 -3.27 17.14 3.18
N ASP A 201 -2.96 18.43 3.17
CA ASP A 201 -3.95 19.48 3.43
C ASP A 201 -5.06 19.48 2.37
N PHE A 202 -4.70 19.36 1.09
CA PHE A 202 -5.67 19.20 0.01
C PHE A 202 -6.50 17.93 0.18
N PHE A 203 -5.84 16.80 0.45
CA PHE A 203 -6.49 15.51 0.58
C PHE A 203 -7.52 15.47 1.72
N LEU A 204 -7.25 16.18 2.82
CA LEU A 204 -8.13 16.25 3.99
C LEU A 204 -9.16 17.39 3.92
N SER A 205 -9.05 18.28 2.93
CA SER A 205 -10.00 19.37 2.74
C SER A 205 -11.41 18.88 2.39
N THR A 206 -12.41 19.69 2.69
CA THR A 206 -13.84 19.38 2.47
C THR A 206 -14.55 20.57 1.83
N ALA A 207 -15.76 20.39 1.33
CA ALA A 207 -16.56 21.52 0.83
C ALA A 207 -16.84 22.59 1.90
N SER A 208 -16.95 22.21 3.18
CA SER A 208 -17.14 23.13 4.31
C SER A 208 -15.84 23.72 4.87
N ALA A 209 -14.69 23.13 4.53
CA ALA A 209 -13.36 23.61 4.88
C ALA A 209 -12.45 23.40 3.66
N PRO A 210 -12.57 24.28 2.64
CA PRO A 210 -11.82 24.16 1.39
C PRO A 210 -10.32 24.20 1.63
N TYR A 211 -9.57 23.64 0.69
CA TYR A 211 -8.12 23.69 0.72
C TYR A 211 -7.63 25.14 0.62
N GLN A 212 -6.63 25.46 1.43
CA GLN A 212 -5.87 26.69 1.36
C GLN A 212 -4.38 26.36 1.43
N PRO A 213 -3.53 26.90 0.54
CA PRO A 213 -2.10 26.69 0.61
C PRO A 213 -1.54 27.25 1.92
N ARG A 214 -0.56 26.55 2.50
CA ARG A 214 0.14 27.08 3.67
C ARG A 214 0.92 28.35 3.30
N PRO A 215 1.10 29.28 4.24
CA PRO A 215 2.07 30.36 4.06
C PRO A 215 3.51 29.83 3.95
N GLU A 216 4.35 30.48 3.14
CA GLU A 216 5.77 30.12 2.94
C GLU A 216 6.61 30.21 4.23
N ASN A 217 6.13 30.88 5.28
CA ASN A 217 6.82 30.93 6.57
C ASN A 217 6.48 29.75 7.51
N GLN A 218 5.60 28.82 7.12
CA GLN A 218 5.21 27.64 7.91
C GLN A 218 5.90 26.34 7.45
N ARG A 219 7.18 26.44 7.11
CA ARG A 219 7.97 25.34 6.55
C ARG A 219 8.54 24.42 7.61
N LEU A 220 8.74 23.15 7.24
CA LEU A 220 9.35 22.16 8.12
C LEU A 220 10.88 22.19 8.08
N GLN A 221 11.48 22.30 6.90
CA GLN A 221 12.93 22.27 6.71
C GLN A 221 13.36 23.07 5.46
N GLY A 222 14.64 23.43 5.41
CA GLY A 222 15.27 24.11 4.26
C GLY A 222 15.08 25.63 4.21
N PRO A 223 15.86 26.33 3.37
CA PRO A 223 15.76 27.77 3.19
C PRO A 223 14.52 28.17 2.38
N PRO A 224 13.90 29.34 2.63
CA PRO A 224 12.76 29.88 1.86
C PRO A 224 12.94 29.70 0.35
N THR A 225 11.87 29.34 -0.37
CA THR A 225 11.94 29.19 -1.85
C THR A 225 12.03 30.54 -2.55
N GLY A 226 11.85 31.63 -1.80
CA GLY A 226 11.76 32.99 -2.33
C GLY A 226 10.39 33.32 -2.93
N ALA A 227 9.41 32.40 -2.83
CA ALA A 227 8.06 32.65 -3.31
C ALA A 227 7.42 33.81 -2.52
N THR A 228 7.04 34.88 -3.24
CA THR A 228 6.34 36.04 -2.69
C THR A 228 4.94 36.09 -3.30
N GLY A 229 3.90 36.12 -2.47
CA GLY A 229 2.52 36.20 -2.96
C GLY A 229 1.47 35.72 -1.97
N ASN A 230 0.22 36.14 -2.20
CA ASN A 230 -0.94 35.59 -1.50
C ASN A 230 -1.55 34.44 -2.34
N PHE A 231 -1.01 33.24 -2.15
CA PHE A 231 -1.44 32.07 -2.93
C PHE A 231 -2.81 31.53 -2.51
N ALA A 232 -3.33 31.90 -1.33
CA ALA A 232 -4.71 31.65 -0.95
C ALA A 232 -5.69 32.39 -1.88
N THR A 233 -5.44 33.67 -2.15
CA THR A 233 -6.24 34.43 -3.15
C THR A 233 -6.15 33.81 -4.53
N LYS A 234 -4.96 33.32 -4.93
CA LYS A 234 -4.80 32.62 -6.22
C LYS A 234 -5.61 31.31 -6.26
N GLN A 235 -5.57 30.52 -5.19
CA GLN A 235 -6.37 29.30 -5.04
C GLN A 235 -7.87 29.62 -5.17
N ASP A 236 -8.37 30.61 -4.44
CA ASP A 236 -9.78 31.01 -4.48
C ASP A 236 -10.22 31.47 -5.88
N ALA A 237 -9.39 32.29 -6.54
CA ALA A 237 -9.65 32.75 -7.91
C ALA A 237 -9.70 31.59 -8.91
N LYS A 238 -8.77 30.63 -8.83
CA LYS A 238 -8.74 29.44 -9.69
C LYS A 238 -9.92 28.52 -9.42
N VAL A 239 -10.34 28.36 -8.17
CA VAL A 239 -11.55 27.62 -7.81
C VAL A 239 -12.80 28.27 -8.40
N ALA A 240 -12.95 29.59 -8.26
CA ALA A 240 -14.07 30.34 -8.83
C ALA A 240 -14.14 30.20 -10.37
N ALA A 241 -12.98 30.16 -11.03
CA ALA A 241 -12.85 29.92 -12.47
C ALA A 241 -13.00 28.44 -12.88
N LYS A 242 -13.19 27.51 -11.94
CA LYS A 242 -13.19 26.04 -12.17
C LYS A 242 -11.87 25.50 -12.77
N GLN A 243 -10.77 26.19 -12.51
CA GLN A 243 -9.41 25.82 -12.93
C GLN A 243 -8.64 25.10 -11.80
N ALA A 244 -9.13 25.18 -10.56
CA ALA A 244 -8.65 24.42 -9.40
C ALA A 244 -9.80 23.72 -8.67
N SER A 245 -9.47 22.61 -8.02
CA SER A 245 -10.34 21.91 -7.08
C SER A 245 -10.37 22.63 -5.74
N ALA A 246 -11.57 22.94 -5.25
CA ALA A 246 -11.75 23.56 -3.94
C ALA A 246 -11.37 22.61 -2.79
N SER A 247 -11.61 21.32 -2.99
CA SER A 247 -11.31 20.28 -2.01
C SER A 247 -11.22 18.90 -2.63
N ASN A 248 -10.87 17.89 -1.83
CA ASN A 248 -10.92 16.49 -2.24
C ASN A 248 -12.34 16.08 -2.69
N PRO A 249 -12.53 15.63 -3.95
CA PRO A 249 -13.84 15.27 -4.49
C PRO A 249 -14.49 14.07 -3.78
N PHE A 250 -13.73 13.30 -3.00
CA PHE A 250 -14.20 12.16 -2.20
C PHE A 250 -14.06 12.41 -0.69
N ALA A 251 -14.04 13.68 -0.26
CA ALA A 251 -13.94 14.05 1.16
C ALA A 251 -15.07 13.49 2.03
N ASP A 252 -16.26 13.24 1.46
CA ASP A 252 -17.39 12.58 2.13
C ASP A 252 -17.14 11.08 2.37
N ARG A 253 -16.22 10.48 1.61
CA ARG A 253 -15.82 9.07 1.72
C ARG A 253 -14.51 8.85 2.46
N LEU A 254 -13.69 9.88 2.67
CA LEU A 254 -12.42 9.78 3.38
C LEU A 254 -12.62 9.84 4.90
N ASP A 255 -11.99 8.94 5.65
CA ASP A 255 -11.89 9.01 7.10
C ASP A 255 -10.60 9.75 7.50
N PRO A 256 -10.69 11.02 7.97
CA PRO A 256 -9.52 11.84 8.21
C PRO A 256 -8.70 11.41 9.42
N SER A 257 -9.19 10.49 10.25
CA SER A 257 -8.45 9.96 11.41
C SER A 257 -7.69 8.67 11.10
N ARG A 258 -7.61 8.26 9.83
CA ARG A 258 -6.93 7.04 9.38
C ARG A 258 -6.15 7.34 8.10
N ILE A 259 -4.92 7.86 8.24
CA ILE A 259 -4.12 8.35 7.11
C ILE A 259 -2.75 7.68 7.06
N GLY A 260 -2.45 7.07 5.92
CA GLY A 260 -1.10 6.65 5.54
C GLY A 260 -0.48 7.58 4.51
N ILE A 261 0.83 7.56 4.43
CA ILE A 261 1.57 8.19 3.32
C ILE A 261 2.59 7.22 2.76
N ALA A 262 2.85 7.32 1.46
CA ALA A 262 3.92 6.58 0.80
C ALA A 262 4.66 7.49 -0.17
N GLY A 263 5.93 7.21 -0.44
CA GLY A 263 6.65 8.01 -1.43
C GLY A 263 7.90 7.34 -1.96
N HIS A 264 8.36 7.76 -3.13
CA HIS A 264 9.49 7.18 -3.83
C HIS A 264 10.66 8.16 -3.99
N SER A 265 11.91 7.73 -3.78
CA SER A 265 13.09 8.57 -3.98
C SER A 265 13.05 9.83 -3.11
N LEU A 266 13.12 11.04 -3.68
CA LEU A 266 12.86 12.28 -2.93
C LEU A 266 11.46 12.34 -2.30
N GLY A 267 10.46 11.68 -2.88
CA GLY A 267 9.16 11.45 -2.24
C GLY A 267 9.28 10.57 -1.00
N ALA A 268 10.17 9.57 -1.00
CA ALA A 268 10.45 8.72 0.15
C ALA A 268 11.08 9.52 1.29
N TYR A 269 11.96 10.47 0.93
CA TYR A 269 12.49 11.47 1.85
C TYR A 269 11.37 12.36 2.42
N GLY A 270 10.53 12.93 1.54
CA GLY A 270 9.38 13.75 1.93
C GLY A 270 8.45 13.05 2.93
N VAL A 271 8.07 11.79 2.68
CA VAL A 271 7.22 11.04 3.61
C VAL A 271 7.94 10.57 4.87
N SER A 272 9.26 10.39 4.83
CA SER A 272 10.04 10.11 6.04
C SER A 272 10.03 11.31 6.99
N VAL A 273 10.17 12.52 6.47
CA VAL A 273 10.08 13.75 7.27
C VAL A 273 8.63 13.97 7.74
N VAL A 274 7.71 14.11 6.79
CA VAL A 274 6.31 14.49 7.08
C VAL A 274 5.62 13.45 7.96
N GLY A 275 5.84 12.16 7.69
CA GLY A 275 5.20 11.09 8.44
C GLY A 275 5.56 11.07 9.92
N ASN A 276 6.74 11.57 10.30
CA ASN A 276 7.17 11.60 11.69
C ASN A 276 6.83 12.89 12.44
N VAL A 277 6.41 13.95 11.73
CA VAL A 277 6.11 15.26 12.35
C VAL A 277 4.65 15.67 12.22
N ASP A 278 3.93 15.16 11.20
CA ASP A 278 2.52 15.48 11.00
C ASP A 278 1.64 14.57 11.88
N PRO A 279 0.91 15.12 12.86
CA PRO A 279 0.14 14.31 13.80
C PRO A 279 -1.01 13.56 13.15
N ARG A 280 -1.42 13.94 11.92
CA ARG A 280 -2.51 13.32 11.18
C ARG A 280 -2.12 11.98 10.55
N VAL A 281 -0.81 11.70 10.43
CA VAL A 281 -0.29 10.49 9.80
C VAL A 281 -0.17 9.36 10.83
N ASP A 282 -0.69 8.19 10.47
CA ASP A 282 -0.64 6.98 11.31
C ASP A 282 0.53 6.07 10.96
N ALA A 283 0.92 5.99 9.68
CA ALA A 283 2.04 5.18 9.21
C ALA A 283 2.58 5.66 7.86
N LEU A 284 3.84 5.32 7.60
CA LEU A 284 4.52 5.69 6.36
C LEU A 284 5.21 4.50 5.67
N VAL A 285 5.33 4.60 4.34
CA VAL A 285 6.06 3.66 3.49
C VAL A 285 7.02 4.42 2.57
N ALA A 286 8.31 4.16 2.66
CA ALA A 286 9.35 4.83 1.91
C ALA A 286 9.97 3.88 0.89
N TYR A 287 9.74 4.16 -0.40
CA TYR A 287 10.27 3.43 -1.54
C TYR A 287 11.62 4.02 -1.94
N ASP A 288 12.70 3.27 -1.71
CA ASP A 288 14.10 3.60 -2.05
C ASP A 288 14.55 5.03 -1.69
N ASN A 289 14.74 5.34 -0.40
CA ASN A 289 14.63 4.46 0.77
C ASN A 289 14.14 5.25 1.99
N LEU A 290 13.71 4.53 3.04
CA LEU A 290 13.49 5.12 4.36
C LEU A 290 14.77 5.77 4.88
N THR A 291 14.66 6.99 5.40
CA THR A 291 15.80 7.76 5.91
C THR A 291 15.56 8.26 7.33
N ALA A 292 16.63 8.32 8.10
CA ALA A 292 16.66 8.96 9.42
C ALA A 292 17.16 10.42 9.36
N GLY A 293 17.39 10.96 8.16
CA GLY A 293 18.03 12.26 7.96
C GLY A 293 19.45 12.31 8.54
N GLY A 294 19.93 13.53 8.84
CA GLY A 294 21.23 13.75 9.47
C GLY A 294 22.40 13.60 8.50
N GLY A 295 22.45 14.45 7.47
CA GLY A 295 23.52 14.44 6.47
C GLY A 295 23.27 15.43 5.34
N GLU A 296 23.97 15.25 4.22
CA GLU A 296 23.77 16.01 2.98
C GLU A 296 22.93 15.21 1.99
N MET A 297 21.96 15.86 1.34
CA MET A 297 21.15 15.28 0.28
C MET A 297 20.98 16.30 -0.86
N PHE A 298 21.47 15.97 -2.06
CA PHE A 298 21.48 16.86 -3.23
C PHE A 298 22.02 18.27 -2.91
N GLY A 299 23.09 18.35 -2.10
CA GLY A 299 23.72 19.62 -1.70
C GLY A 299 22.91 20.44 -0.68
N GLN A 300 21.91 19.84 -0.03
CA GLN A 300 21.19 20.43 1.09
C GLN A 300 21.46 19.65 2.37
N THR A 301 21.83 20.36 3.44
CA THR A 301 21.91 19.77 4.77
C THR A 301 20.51 19.39 5.26
N VAL A 302 20.36 18.12 5.61
CA VAL A 302 19.13 17.50 6.09
C VAL A 302 19.24 17.28 7.59
N ALA A 303 18.27 17.82 8.34
CA ALA A 303 18.19 17.61 9.77
C ALA A 303 17.90 16.14 10.10
N PRO A 304 18.37 15.62 11.24
CA PRO A 304 17.92 14.33 11.75
C PRO A 304 16.40 14.27 11.88
N ILE A 305 15.81 13.15 11.48
CA ILE A 305 14.37 12.92 11.49
C ILE A 305 14.06 12.02 12.69
N PRO A 306 13.24 12.47 13.66
CA PRO A 306 12.83 11.60 14.75
C PRO A 306 11.98 10.45 14.19
N SER A 307 12.09 9.25 14.76
CA SER A 307 11.13 8.19 14.45
C SER A 307 10.03 8.21 15.50
N THR A 308 8.80 8.48 15.08
CA THR A 308 7.62 8.59 15.97
C THR A 308 6.43 7.74 15.52
N LYS A 309 6.48 7.19 14.30
CA LYS A 309 5.41 6.40 13.70
C LYS A 309 5.92 5.07 13.13
N PRO A 310 5.04 4.07 12.96
CA PRO A 310 5.36 2.88 12.20
C PRO A 310 5.85 3.20 10.78
N ALA A 311 7.05 2.73 10.44
CA ALA A 311 7.73 3.02 9.18
C ALA A 311 8.24 1.77 8.46
N LEU A 312 7.79 1.58 7.22
CA LEU A 312 8.32 0.57 6.30
C LEU A 312 9.24 1.24 5.28
N GLY A 313 10.49 0.79 5.21
CA GLY A 313 11.40 1.09 4.12
C GLY A 313 11.50 -0.06 3.12
N MET A 314 11.73 0.27 1.87
CA MET A 314 12.06 -0.70 0.83
C MET A 314 13.22 -0.18 -0.01
N ALA A 315 14.10 -1.08 -0.43
CA ALA A 315 15.28 -0.73 -1.23
C ALA A 315 15.62 -1.85 -2.21
N ASN A 316 16.71 -1.65 -2.94
CA ASN A 316 17.08 -2.45 -4.09
C ASN A 316 18.57 -2.78 -4.08
N ASP A 317 18.95 -3.82 -4.81
CA ASP A 317 20.36 -4.16 -5.04
C ASP A 317 21.10 -3.02 -5.76
N TYR A 318 20.44 -2.39 -6.74
CA TYR A 318 21.04 -1.40 -7.61
C TYR A 318 20.43 -0.01 -7.42
N GLY A 319 21.26 1.02 -7.62
CA GLY A 319 20.87 2.43 -7.46
C GLY A 319 20.15 3.03 -8.67
N LEU A 320 20.15 4.37 -8.73
CA LEU A 320 19.51 5.14 -9.80
C LEU A 320 20.12 4.88 -11.17
N THR A 321 21.45 4.85 -11.27
CA THR A 321 22.17 4.44 -12.48
C THR A 321 22.65 3.01 -12.25
N PRO A 322 21.90 1.98 -12.67
CA PRO A 322 22.20 0.61 -12.27
C PRO A 322 23.52 0.18 -12.90
N GLN A 323 24.44 -0.31 -12.07
CA GLN A 323 25.68 -0.93 -12.49
C GLN A 323 25.84 -2.24 -11.71
N PRO A 324 26.44 -3.28 -12.31
CA PRO A 324 26.78 -4.48 -11.57
C PRO A 324 27.71 -4.12 -10.41
N ASN A 325 27.55 -4.80 -9.28
CA ASN A 325 28.51 -4.68 -8.18
C ASN A 325 29.88 -5.20 -8.63
N THR A 326 30.96 -4.61 -8.10
CA THR A 326 32.33 -5.10 -8.30
C THR A 326 32.92 -5.75 -7.04
N SER A 327 32.18 -5.68 -5.95
CA SER A 327 32.48 -6.27 -4.65
C SER A 327 31.18 -6.48 -3.86
N GLU A 328 31.24 -7.25 -2.78
CA GLU A 328 30.11 -7.46 -1.87
C GLU A 328 29.74 -6.13 -1.19
N PRO A 329 28.52 -5.59 -1.38
CA PRO A 329 28.10 -4.37 -0.68
C PRO A 329 27.84 -4.66 0.79
N ASP A 330 27.88 -3.64 1.66
CA ASP A 330 27.51 -3.80 3.07
C ASP A 330 26.05 -4.28 3.18
N PRO A 331 25.81 -5.49 3.73
CA PRO A 331 24.46 -6.05 3.85
C PRO A 331 23.49 -5.24 4.70
N GLN A 332 24.00 -4.32 5.54
CA GLN A 332 23.22 -3.48 6.44
C GLN A 332 23.02 -2.05 5.94
N SER A 333 23.62 -1.68 4.81
CA SER A 333 23.66 -0.29 4.30
C SER A 333 22.27 0.34 4.10
N ARG A 334 21.20 -0.45 3.98
CA ARG A 334 19.81 0.02 3.84
C ARG A 334 18.98 -0.02 5.13
N ASN A 335 19.54 -0.49 6.25
CA ASN A 335 18.80 -0.78 7.48
C ASN A 335 18.87 0.31 8.56
N ASP A 336 19.69 1.36 8.39
CA ASP A 336 19.93 2.36 9.43
C ASP A 336 18.64 3.01 9.96
N ALA A 337 17.81 3.56 9.06
CA ALA A 337 16.58 4.24 9.46
C ALA A 337 15.57 3.29 10.13
N SER A 338 15.46 2.05 9.63
CA SER A 338 14.64 1.03 10.25
C SER A 338 15.16 0.66 11.65
N ARG A 339 16.48 0.46 11.83
CA ARG A 339 17.05 0.15 13.16
C ARG A 339 16.84 1.30 14.15
N LYS A 340 16.99 2.55 13.71
CA LYS A 340 16.69 3.74 14.53
C LYS A 340 15.21 3.79 14.93
N ALA A 341 14.29 3.43 14.03
CA ALA A 341 12.88 3.33 14.35
C ALA A 341 12.59 2.23 15.39
N SER A 342 13.18 1.04 15.24
CA SER A 342 13.10 -0.03 16.24
C SER A 342 13.64 0.44 17.61
N ALA A 343 14.77 1.14 17.63
CA ALA A 343 15.39 1.63 18.86
C ALA A 343 14.53 2.69 19.56
N ALA A 344 13.76 3.48 18.80
CA ALA A 344 12.77 4.41 19.31
C ALA A 344 11.46 3.72 19.78
N GLY A 345 11.36 2.39 19.68
CA GLY A 345 10.20 1.61 20.10
C GLY A 345 9.06 1.55 19.08
N ASN A 346 9.29 2.04 17.85
CA ASN A 346 8.32 2.00 16.76
C ASN A 346 8.44 0.70 15.97
N ASP A 347 7.29 0.23 15.49
CA ASP A 347 7.23 -0.88 14.57
C ASP A 347 7.86 -0.48 13.22
N THR A 348 8.67 -1.35 12.63
CA THR A 348 9.35 -1.05 11.38
C THR A 348 9.67 -2.30 10.56
N ALA A 349 9.94 -2.09 9.28
CA ALA A 349 10.52 -3.08 8.40
C ALA A 349 11.43 -2.41 7.37
N GLN A 350 12.38 -3.18 6.83
CA GLN A 350 13.15 -2.83 5.65
C GLN A 350 13.12 -4.03 4.70
N VAL A 351 12.55 -3.88 3.51
CA VAL A 351 12.44 -4.96 2.51
C VAL A 351 13.27 -4.63 1.29
N ASN A 352 14.30 -5.43 1.04
CA ASN A 352 15.22 -5.23 -0.07
C ASN A 352 14.92 -6.24 -1.20
N ILE A 353 14.87 -5.74 -2.43
CA ILE A 353 14.45 -6.47 -3.62
C ILE A 353 15.67 -6.97 -4.39
N ARG A 354 15.75 -8.29 -4.59
CA ARG A 354 16.82 -8.92 -5.36
C ARG A 354 16.75 -8.51 -6.81
N GLY A 355 17.87 -8.09 -7.38
CA GLY A 355 17.96 -7.64 -8.77
C GLY A 355 17.22 -6.34 -9.05
N GLY A 356 16.58 -5.74 -8.04
CA GLY A 356 15.83 -4.50 -8.15
C GLY A 356 16.74 -3.32 -8.44
N THR A 357 16.15 -2.26 -8.99
CA THR A 357 16.80 -0.95 -9.14
C THR A 357 15.93 0.13 -8.52
N HIS A 358 16.40 1.38 -8.54
CA HIS A 358 15.58 2.53 -8.21
C HIS A 358 14.20 2.56 -8.90
N TYR A 359 14.06 1.97 -10.08
CA TYR A 359 12.83 2.01 -10.86
C TYR A 359 11.80 0.92 -10.48
N GLU A 360 12.07 0.15 -9.42
CA GLU A 360 11.19 -0.96 -9.03
C GLU A 360 9.76 -0.51 -8.70
N TYR A 361 9.60 0.69 -8.14
CA TYR A 361 8.33 1.22 -7.65
C TYR A 361 7.57 2.08 -8.67
N ALA A 362 8.22 2.40 -9.79
CA ALA A 362 7.71 3.23 -10.86
C ALA A 362 7.66 2.42 -12.15
N VAL A 363 6.48 2.26 -12.76
CA VAL A 363 6.38 1.48 -14.02
C VAL A 363 6.81 2.33 -15.20
N ILE A 364 8.10 2.27 -15.55
CA ILE A 364 8.66 2.98 -16.70
C ILE A 364 8.77 2.01 -17.88
N PRO A 365 8.00 2.17 -18.97
CA PRO A 365 8.01 1.24 -20.09
C PRO A 365 9.15 1.54 -21.08
N ASN A 366 10.38 1.57 -20.57
CA ASN A 366 11.59 1.86 -21.33
C ASN A 366 12.74 0.94 -20.84
N PRO A 367 13.48 0.28 -21.75
CA PRO A 367 14.52 -0.68 -21.37
C PRO A 367 15.72 -0.05 -20.63
N GLY A 368 15.93 1.27 -20.75
CA GLY A 368 16.97 1.99 -20.00
C GLY A 368 16.67 2.13 -18.51
N PHE A 369 15.44 1.87 -18.09
CA PHE A 369 14.97 1.96 -16.71
C PHE A 369 14.69 0.56 -16.17
N GLY A 370 15.76 -0.21 -15.97
CA GLY A 370 15.67 -1.62 -15.63
C GLY A 370 14.93 -1.86 -14.31
N ALA A 371 14.11 -2.90 -14.24
CA ALA A 371 13.42 -3.35 -13.04
C ALA A 371 13.07 -4.84 -13.16
N THR A 372 12.86 -5.49 -12.01
CA THR A 372 12.46 -6.90 -11.97
C THR A 372 10.99 -7.07 -12.37
N LEU A 373 10.61 -8.29 -12.72
CA LEU A 373 9.19 -8.57 -13.01
C LEU A 373 8.34 -8.58 -11.74
N ARG A 374 8.86 -9.11 -10.62
CA ARG A 374 8.08 -9.36 -9.39
C ARG A 374 8.30 -8.36 -8.26
N GLY A 375 9.28 -7.46 -8.34
CA GLY A 375 9.57 -6.53 -7.25
C GLY A 375 8.44 -5.53 -6.98
N LEU A 376 7.74 -5.04 -8.01
CA LEU A 376 6.56 -4.18 -7.82
C LEU A 376 5.41 -4.91 -7.11
N ASP A 377 5.20 -6.20 -7.40
CA ASP A 377 4.21 -7.02 -6.69
C ASP A 377 4.59 -7.15 -5.21
N LYS A 378 5.87 -7.40 -4.93
CA LYS A 378 6.39 -7.46 -3.56
C LYS A 378 6.21 -6.12 -2.85
N ALA A 379 6.53 -5.01 -3.50
CA ALA A 379 6.34 -3.67 -2.95
C ALA A 379 4.86 -3.41 -2.63
N GLY A 380 3.96 -3.69 -3.57
CA GLY A 380 2.52 -3.54 -3.36
C GLY A 380 1.98 -4.43 -2.23
N TRP A 381 2.47 -5.66 -2.10
CA TRP A 381 2.11 -6.55 -0.99
C TRP A 381 2.50 -5.99 0.37
N TYR A 382 3.75 -5.55 0.52
CA TYR A 382 4.23 -4.97 1.77
C TYR A 382 3.53 -3.64 2.09
N THR A 383 3.31 -2.78 1.10
CA THR A 383 2.52 -1.55 1.26
C THR A 383 1.11 -1.87 1.75
N LEU A 384 0.40 -2.81 1.12
CA LEU A 384 -0.96 -3.20 1.53
C LEU A 384 -0.97 -3.79 2.94
N GLY A 385 -0.04 -4.68 3.27
CA GLY A 385 0.08 -5.26 4.61
C GLY A 385 0.34 -4.20 5.69
N TRP A 386 1.22 -3.25 5.40
CA TRP A 386 1.55 -2.14 6.30
C TRP A 386 0.35 -1.22 6.52
N MET A 387 -0.28 -0.76 5.44
CA MET A 387 -1.45 0.10 5.50
C MET A 387 -2.65 -0.61 6.14
N HIS A 388 -2.81 -1.93 5.95
CA HIS A 388 -3.85 -2.70 6.63
C HIS A 388 -3.63 -2.72 8.13
N LYS A 389 -2.39 -2.98 8.57
CA LYS A 389 -2.05 -3.07 9.98
C LYS A 389 -2.23 -1.74 10.71
N TYR A 390 -1.62 -0.67 10.21
CA TYR A 390 -1.45 0.56 10.97
C TYR A 390 -2.45 1.66 10.63
N VAL A 391 -2.93 1.71 9.39
CA VAL A 391 -3.90 2.76 8.96
C VAL A 391 -5.33 2.25 9.06
N LYS A 392 -5.59 1.05 8.53
CA LYS A 392 -6.95 0.48 8.55
C LYS A 392 -7.31 -0.18 9.89
N GLY A 393 -6.30 -0.60 10.66
CA GLY A 393 -6.46 -1.30 11.94
C GLY A 393 -6.78 -2.81 11.80
N ASP A 394 -6.62 -3.39 10.60
CA ASP A 394 -6.76 -4.83 10.38
C ASP A 394 -5.43 -5.54 10.69
N THR A 395 -5.10 -5.63 11.97
CA THR A 395 -3.81 -6.16 12.45
C THR A 395 -3.60 -7.62 12.11
N LEU A 396 -4.66 -8.43 12.02
CA LEU A 396 -4.57 -9.86 11.66
C LEU A 396 -4.24 -10.06 10.17
N LEU A 397 -4.86 -9.29 9.28
CA LEU A 397 -4.50 -9.33 7.86
C LEU A 397 -3.11 -8.73 7.63
N GLY A 398 -2.82 -7.62 8.30
CA GLY A 398 -1.50 -6.98 8.26
C GLY A 398 -0.39 -7.94 8.66
N ASP A 399 -0.48 -8.58 9.81
CA ASP A 399 0.50 -9.57 10.27
C ASP A 399 0.66 -10.73 9.29
N ARG A 400 -0.46 -11.23 8.75
CA ARG A 400 -0.45 -12.34 7.79
C ARG A 400 0.29 -11.97 6.51
N MET A 401 0.12 -10.75 6.01
CA MET A 401 0.83 -10.28 4.82
C MET A 401 2.31 -10.04 5.12
N LEU A 402 2.61 -9.31 6.19
CA LEU A 402 3.98 -8.89 6.53
C LEU A 402 4.88 -10.05 6.97
N LEU A 403 4.30 -11.09 7.57
CA LEU A 403 5.00 -12.29 8.05
C LEU A 403 4.79 -13.51 7.13
N SER A 404 4.56 -13.26 5.84
CA SER A 404 4.43 -14.32 4.84
C SER A 404 5.80 -14.83 4.37
N ASP A 405 5.91 -16.14 4.16
CA ASP A 405 7.07 -16.76 3.50
C ASP A 405 6.95 -16.80 1.96
N ARG A 406 5.86 -16.29 1.37
CA ARG A 406 5.60 -16.34 -0.08
C ARG A 406 6.75 -15.82 -0.93
N TRP A 407 7.44 -14.78 -0.44
CA TRP A 407 8.50 -14.09 -1.16
C TRP A 407 9.86 -14.80 -1.07
N GLN A 408 9.98 -15.82 -0.20
CA GLN A 408 11.15 -16.70 -0.14
C GLN A 408 11.09 -17.80 -1.20
N ARG A 409 9.90 -18.10 -1.72
CA ARG A 409 9.61 -19.26 -2.58
C ARG A 409 8.56 -18.91 -3.63
N ASP A 410 8.68 -17.72 -4.22
CA ASP A 410 7.74 -17.27 -5.24
C ASP A 410 7.96 -18.07 -6.54
N LYS A 411 6.91 -18.77 -6.98
CA LYS A 411 7.02 -19.65 -8.14
C LYS A 411 7.25 -18.87 -9.44
N ALA A 412 6.54 -17.77 -9.64
CA ALA A 412 6.64 -17.03 -10.90
C ALA A 412 8.00 -16.33 -11.06
N GLU A 413 8.61 -15.93 -9.95
CA GLU A 413 10.03 -15.54 -9.90
C GLU A 413 10.93 -16.72 -10.32
N GLY A 414 10.82 -17.87 -9.65
CA GLY A 414 11.66 -19.03 -9.96
C GLY A 414 11.51 -19.55 -11.39
N ASP A 415 10.35 -19.34 -12.03
CA ASP A 415 10.11 -19.75 -13.42
C ASP A 415 10.98 -18.93 -14.40
N ILE A 416 11.17 -17.63 -14.16
CA ILE A 416 11.94 -16.73 -15.03
C ILE A 416 13.39 -16.52 -14.57
N ASP A 417 13.69 -16.77 -13.29
CA ASP A 417 15.01 -16.53 -12.71
C ASP A 417 16.07 -17.44 -13.37
N PRO A 418 17.27 -16.90 -13.71
CA PRO A 418 18.34 -17.68 -14.32
C PRO A 418 18.79 -18.87 -13.46
N ASP A 419 18.74 -18.73 -12.13
CA ASP A 419 19.16 -19.75 -11.16
C ASP A 419 17.98 -20.59 -10.66
N LYS A 420 16.77 -20.37 -11.19
CA LYS A 420 15.52 -20.97 -10.71
C LYS A 420 15.26 -20.72 -9.23
N ASP A 421 15.83 -19.66 -8.68
CA ASP A 421 15.62 -19.27 -7.29
C ASP A 421 14.37 -18.37 -7.20
N GLY A 422 13.35 -18.84 -6.48
CA GLY A 422 12.11 -18.09 -6.23
C GLY A 422 12.20 -17.07 -5.09
N ASN A 423 13.38 -16.88 -4.50
CA ASN A 423 13.56 -15.95 -3.38
C ASN A 423 13.83 -14.52 -3.87
N THR A 424 12.81 -13.68 -3.74
CA THR A 424 12.82 -12.27 -4.20
C THR A 424 13.52 -11.31 -3.23
N TYR A 425 13.97 -11.76 -2.06
CA TYR A 425 14.77 -10.92 -1.15
C TYR A 425 16.20 -10.83 -1.65
N SER A 426 16.78 -9.64 -1.61
CA SER A 426 18.17 -9.41 -1.98
C SER A 426 19.12 -10.42 -1.32
N SER A 427 20.04 -10.98 -2.10
CA SER A 427 21.15 -11.79 -1.59
C SER A 427 22.21 -10.96 -0.88
N TYR A 428 22.34 -9.70 -1.27
CA TYR A 428 23.35 -8.77 -0.78
C TYR A 428 22.87 -8.02 0.46
N LEU A 429 21.69 -7.41 0.39
CA LEU A 429 21.14 -6.49 1.36
C LEU A 429 20.09 -7.17 2.24
N ARG A 430 20.37 -7.30 3.53
CA ARG A 430 19.50 -8.02 4.46
C ARG A 430 18.20 -7.26 4.70
N SER A 431 17.09 -7.94 4.40
CA SER A 431 15.76 -7.45 4.72
C SER A 431 15.41 -7.79 6.17
N ARG A 432 14.77 -6.87 6.89
CA ARG A 432 14.39 -7.04 8.29
C ARG A 432 12.95 -6.64 8.57
N ILE A 433 12.38 -7.16 9.65
CA ILE A 433 11.12 -6.73 10.23
C ILE A 433 11.23 -6.73 11.75
N ASP A 434 10.70 -5.70 12.39
CA ASP A 434 10.55 -5.63 13.84
C ASP A 434 9.21 -4.97 14.19
N ILE A 435 8.19 -5.79 14.43
CA ILE A 435 6.81 -5.33 14.65
C ILE A 435 6.16 -6.01 15.86
N LYS A 436 5.14 -5.36 16.44
CA LYS A 436 4.22 -5.99 17.39
C LYS A 436 3.11 -6.70 16.63
N ARG A 437 2.84 -7.96 16.93
CA ARG A 437 1.70 -8.72 16.39
C ARG A 437 0.38 -8.25 16.97
N ALA A 438 -0.71 -8.67 16.36
CA ALA A 438 -2.08 -8.43 16.82
C ALA A 438 -2.36 -8.91 18.25
N ASP A 439 -1.62 -9.93 18.72
CA ASP A 439 -1.70 -10.44 20.09
C ASP A 439 -0.78 -9.72 21.09
N GLY A 440 -0.05 -8.69 20.63
CA GLY A 440 0.92 -7.93 21.41
C GLY A 440 2.32 -8.54 21.48
N SER A 441 2.52 -9.76 20.97
CA SER A 441 3.85 -10.39 20.93
C SER A 441 4.77 -9.73 19.91
N LYS A 442 6.08 -9.75 20.16
CA LYS A 442 7.09 -9.17 19.25
C LYS A 442 7.43 -10.14 18.11
N ALA A 443 7.51 -9.64 16.88
CA ALA A 443 7.90 -10.35 15.68
C ALA A 443 9.14 -9.71 15.08
N THR A 444 10.29 -10.36 15.23
CA THR A 444 11.58 -9.81 14.75
C THR A 444 12.26 -10.80 13.81
N CYS A 445 12.75 -10.27 12.69
CA CYS A 445 13.59 -10.97 11.73
C CYS A 445 14.65 -10.00 11.23
N GLU A 446 15.92 -10.36 11.29
CA GLU A 446 17.01 -9.51 10.77
C GLU A 446 17.51 -9.98 9.40
N ASP A 447 16.93 -11.07 8.88
CA ASP A 447 17.19 -11.63 7.55
C ASP A 447 15.97 -12.41 7.03
N LEU A 448 15.08 -11.72 6.31
CA LEU A 448 13.89 -12.33 5.69
C LEU A 448 14.25 -13.29 4.55
N ARG A 449 15.44 -13.17 3.93
CA ARG A 449 15.88 -14.08 2.86
C ARG A 449 16.12 -15.47 3.44
N LYS A 450 16.93 -15.55 4.50
CA LYS A 450 17.23 -16.80 5.23
C LYS A 450 16.04 -17.30 6.05
N GLY A 451 15.20 -16.39 6.53
CA GLY A 451 14.09 -16.70 7.42
C GLY A 451 14.52 -16.82 8.89
N CYS A 452 13.52 -16.79 9.77
CA CYS A 452 13.71 -16.59 11.21
C CYS A 452 12.58 -17.23 12.04
N GLY A 453 11.90 -18.24 11.49
CA GLY A 453 10.85 -19.01 12.16
C GLY A 453 9.52 -18.28 12.37
N ILE A 454 9.46 -16.96 12.18
CA ILE A 454 8.21 -16.19 12.27
C ILE A 454 7.43 -16.14 10.96
N LEU A 455 8.09 -16.41 9.83
CA LEU A 455 7.48 -16.41 8.51
C LEU A 455 6.69 -17.70 8.28
N LYS A 456 5.52 -17.58 7.68
CA LYS A 456 4.60 -18.71 7.45
C LYS A 456 3.84 -18.52 6.14
N ASP A 457 3.30 -19.63 5.63
CA ASP A 457 2.29 -19.57 4.59
C ASP A 457 1.10 -18.70 5.07
N ASP A 458 0.78 -17.69 4.28
CA ASP A 458 -0.32 -16.77 4.57
C ASP A 458 -1.71 -17.38 4.25
N GLY A 459 -1.77 -18.45 3.46
CA GLY A 459 -3.00 -19.10 3.02
C GLY A 459 -3.92 -18.17 2.21
N LEU A 460 -3.39 -17.11 1.62
CA LEU A 460 -4.08 -16.20 0.71
C LEU A 460 -3.87 -16.68 -0.73
N PRO A 461 -4.74 -16.27 -1.67
CA PRO A 461 -4.54 -16.56 -3.09
C PRO A 461 -3.19 -16.03 -3.63
N GLY A 462 -2.90 -16.40 -4.89
CA GLY A 462 -1.87 -15.74 -5.69
C GLY A 462 -2.00 -14.21 -5.63
N PHE A 463 -0.89 -13.54 -5.87
CA PHE A 463 -0.83 -12.08 -5.88
C PHE A 463 0.08 -11.59 -7.01
N GLY A 464 -0.56 -11.06 -8.05
CA GLY A 464 -0.01 -9.99 -8.88
C GLY A 464 -0.73 -8.67 -8.58
N LEU A 465 -0.01 -7.56 -8.59
CA LEU A 465 -0.53 -6.24 -8.21
C LEU A 465 -1.66 -5.80 -9.13
N LYS A 466 -1.51 -6.05 -10.44
CA LYS A 466 -2.55 -5.78 -11.43
C LYS A 466 -3.76 -6.67 -11.20
N GLU A 467 -3.57 -7.96 -11.09
CA GLU A 467 -4.64 -8.94 -10.91
C GLU A 467 -5.42 -8.62 -9.62
N PHE A 468 -4.74 -8.22 -8.56
CA PHE A 468 -5.36 -7.71 -7.34
C PHE A 468 -6.18 -6.45 -7.59
N ALA A 469 -5.59 -5.41 -8.19
CA ALA A 469 -6.27 -4.13 -8.46
C ALA A 469 -7.53 -4.29 -9.34
N PHE A 470 -7.53 -5.27 -10.25
CA PHE A 470 -8.68 -5.61 -11.09
C PHE A 470 -9.68 -6.58 -10.42
N GLY A 471 -9.45 -6.95 -9.16
CA GLY A 471 -10.33 -7.81 -8.35
C GLY A 471 -10.29 -9.30 -8.71
N GLN A 472 -9.27 -9.72 -9.47
CA GLN A 472 -9.08 -11.07 -9.95
C GLN A 472 -8.38 -11.94 -8.89
N GLU A 473 -7.38 -11.39 -8.19
CA GLU A 473 -6.54 -12.10 -7.20
C GLU A 473 -6.49 -11.41 -5.82
N GLY A 474 -5.78 -12.03 -4.85
CA GLY A 474 -5.48 -11.53 -3.51
C GLY A 474 -6.61 -11.53 -2.45
N PRO A 475 -6.32 -11.02 -1.23
CA PRO A 475 -7.26 -11.05 -0.11
C PRO A 475 -8.44 -10.10 -0.38
N LYS A 476 -9.66 -10.64 -0.47
CA LYS A 476 -10.86 -9.84 -0.71
C LYS A 476 -11.32 -9.17 0.60
N PRO A 477 -11.87 -7.94 0.56
CA PRO A 477 -12.50 -7.33 1.72
C PRO A 477 -13.58 -8.26 2.31
N GLY A 478 -13.37 -8.72 3.55
CA GLY A 478 -14.27 -9.66 4.24
C GLY A 478 -14.07 -11.14 3.90
N SER A 479 -13.07 -11.52 3.09
CA SER A 479 -12.63 -12.90 2.99
C SER A 479 -11.82 -13.26 4.24
N ALA A 480 -12.53 -13.57 5.31
CA ALA A 480 -12.01 -14.51 6.28
C ALA A 480 -11.81 -15.84 5.54
N ALA A 481 -10.64 -16.00 4.91
CA ALA A 481 -10.15 -17.30 4.50
C ALA A 481 -10.26 -18.21 5.71
N ARG A 482 -10.97 -19.32 5.54
CA ARG A 482 -11.32 -20.26 6.60
C ARG A 482 -10.02 -20.81 7.18
N PHE A 483 -9.62 -20.33 8.35
CA PHE A 483 -8.67 -21.05 9.17
C PHE A 483 -9.39 -22.25 9.80
N ASN A 484 -8.90 -23.44 9.48
CA ASN A 484 -9.04 -24.66 10.30
C ASN A 484 -8.07 -24.63 11.51
N GLY A 485 -7.62 -23.45 11.93
CA GLY A 485 -6.85 -23.25 13.15
C GLY A 485 -7.70 -22.48 14.16
N ALA A 486 -7.82 -23.01 15.36
CA ALA A 486 -8.59 -22.42 16.45
C ALA A 486 -7.99 -21.06 16.86
N LEU A 487 -8.55 -19.94 16.36
CA LEU A 487 -8.32 -18.61 16.91
C LEU A 487 -9.60 -18.09 17.57
N ARG A 488 -9.49 -17.89 18.89
CA ARG A 488 -10.54 -17.41 19.79
C ARG A 488 -10.73 -15.91 19.58
N GLY A 489 -11.68 -15.54 18.71
CA GLY A 489 -12.10 -14.17 18.43
C GLY A 489 -13.61 -14.06 18.15
N GLY A 490 -14.42 -14.32 19.18
CA GLY A 490 -15.66 -13.58 19.45
C GLY A 490 -16.92 -13.72 18.58
N SER A 491 -17.12 -14.76 17.76
CA SER A 491 -18.49 -15.01 17.23
C SER A 491 -19.35 -15.79 18.22
N CYS A 492 -20.42 -15.16 18.75
CA CYS A 492 -21.37 -15.86 19.61
C CYS A 492 -22.05 -17.03 18.91
N VAL A 493 -22.25 -16.96 17.59
CA VAL A 493 -22.85 -18.03 16.77
C VAL A 493 -21.81 -18.49 15.77
N THR A 494 -20.99 -19.46 16.18
CA THR A 494 -19.88 -19.99 15.37
C THR A 494 -20.38 -20.77 14.16
N SER A 495 -21.55 -21.41 14.26
CA SER A 495 -22.21 -22.05 13.11
C SER A 495 -23.73 -22.14 13.27
N ALA A 496 -24.44 -22.21 12.13
CA ALA A 496 -25.88 -22.46 12.06
C ALA A 496 -26.20 -23.45 10.94
N LYS A 497 -26.73 -24.63 11.28
CA LYS A 497 -27.25 -25.60 10.31
C LYS A 497 -28.77 -25.46 10.20
N VAL A 498 -29.23 -25.15 8.99
CA VAL A 498 -30.64 -24.88 8.67
C VAL A 498 -31.06 -25.75 7.47
N PRO A 499 -32.26 -26.35 7.48
CA PRO A 499 -32.78 -27.06 6.32
C PRO A 499 -32.97 -26.13 5.12
N LYS A 500 -32.44 -26.49 3.94
CA LYS A 500 -32.61 -25.69 2.70
C LYS A 500 -34.08 -25.62 2.24
N ARG A 501 -34.88 -26.63 2.59
CA ARG A 501 -36.31 -26.75 2.26
C ARG A 501 -37.11 -27.04 3.51
N VAL A 502 -38.22 -26.34 3.72
CA VAL A 502 -39.14 -26.56 4.85
C VAL A 502 -40.59 -26.60 4.36
N ARG A 503 -41.41 -27.45 4.97
CA ARG A 503 -42.85 -27.56 4.65
C ARG A 503 -43.61 -26.38 5.24
N ARG A 504 -44.48 -25.75 4.44
CA ARG A 504 -45.33 -24.61 4.86
C ARG A 504 -46.08 -24.89 6.16
N GLY A 505 -46.06 -23.94 7.10
CA GLY A 505 -46.76 -24.01 8.38
C GLY A 505 -46.21 -25.02 9.41
N LYS A 506 -45.26 -25.89 9.05
CA LYS A 506 -44.66 -26.88 9.96
C LYS A 506 -43.48 -26.30 10.73
N ARG A 507 -43.17 -26.89 11.89
CA ARG A 507 -41.98 -26.52 12.68
C ARG A 507 -40.72 -27.14 12.05
N PHE A 508 -39.61 -26.42 12.09
CA PHE A 508 -38.30 -26.90 11.67
C PHE A 508 -37.24 -26.56 12.72
N ARG A 509 -36.14 -27.32 12.72
CA ARG A 509 -35.05 -27.19 13.69
C ARG A 509 -33.89 -26.44 13.06
N VAL A 510 -33.34 -25.49 13.80
CA VAL A 510 -32.08 -24.81 13.48
C VAL A 510 -31.07 -25.20 14.55
N LYS A 511 -30.00 -25.90 14.17
CA LYS A 511 -28.90 -26.22 15.09
C LYS A 511 -27.91 -25.06 15.07
N LEU A 512 -27.67 -24.46 16.23
CA LEU A 512 -26.70 -23.39 16.46
C LEU A 512 -25.53 -23.95 17.27
N LYS A 513 -24.31 -23.54 16.96
CA LYS A 513 -23.16 -23.70 17.86
C LYS A 513 -22.83 -22.33 18.43
N LEU A 514 -22.89 -22.21 19.74
CA LEU A 514 -22.67 -20.96 20.45
C LEU A 514 -21.32 -20.98 21.18
N ALA A 515 -20.53 -19.92 21.05
CA ALA A 515 -19.25 -19.80 21.77
C ALA A 515 -19.43 -19.35 23.23
N GLN A 516 -20.52 -18.64 23.52
CA GLN A 516 -20.85 -18.11 24.84
C GLN A 516 -22.36 -17.99 25.03
N ASP A 517 -22.79 -17.75 26.26
CA ASP A 517 -24.19 -17.50 26.60
C ASP A 517 -24.71 -16.27 25.85
N THR A 518 -25.74 -16.46 25.02
CA THR A 518 -26.15 -15.46 24.02
C THR A 518 -27.66 -15.36 23.91
N ARG A 519 -28.18 -14.13 23.88
CA ARG A 519 -29.57 -13.87 23.49
C ARG A 519 -29.70 -13.87 21.97
N VAL A 520 -30.40 -14.86 21.43
CA VAL A 520 -30.61 -15.02 19.97
C VAL A 520 -32.02 -14.57 19.59
N LEU A 521 -32.10 -13.72 18.58
CA LEU A 521 -33.32 -13.33 17.87
C LEU A 521 -33.32 -13.99 16.49
N ALA A 522 -34.32 -14.84 16.23
CA ALA A 522 -34.54 -15.41 14.90
C ALA A 522 -35.74 -14.74 14.22
N SER A 523 -35.61 -14.32 12.95
CA SER A 523 -36.71 -13.75 12.17
C SER A 523 -36.70 -14.28 10.72
N VAL A 524 -37.88 -14.47 10.10
CA VAL A 524 -38.00 -14.99 8.73
C VAL A 524 -38.73 -13.98 7.84
N ARG A 525 -38.19 -13.57 6.70
CA ARG A 525 -38.80 -12.54 5.82
C ARG A 525 -38.90 -13.01 4.37
N LYS A 526 -40.00 -12.73 3.65
CA LYS A 526 -40.14 -13.14 2.24
C LYS A 526 -39.25 -12.28 1.34
N VAL A 527 -38.58 -12.87 0.35
CA VAL A 527 -37.49 -12.23 -0.44
C VAL A 527 -38.00 -11.29 -1.57
N LYS A 528 -39.32 -11.05 -1.73
CA LYS A 528 -39.84 -10.36 -2.94
C LYS A 528 -40.93 -9.28 -2.77
N LYS A 529 -41.05 -8.57 -1.63
CA LYS A 529 -41.85 -7.31 -1.57
C LYS A 529 -41.23 -6.29 -0.59
N PRO A 530 -40.83 -5.08 -1.02
CA PRO A 530 -40.16 -4.08 -0.17
C PRO A 530 -41.02 -3.53 0.97
N ARG A 531 -42.36 -3.69 0.93
CA ARG A 531 -43.31 -3.13 1.91
C ARG A 531 -44.34 -4.12 2.48
N ALA A 532 -44.07 -5.43 2.44
CA ALA A 532 -44.98 -6.40 3.05
C ALA A 532 -44.76 -6.49 4.58
N LYS A 533 -45.80 -6.17 5.37
CA LYS A 533 -45.82 -6.28 6.84
C LYS A 533 -45.16 -7.58 7.32
N THR A 534 -44.20 -7.44 8.22
CA THR A 534 -43.40 -8.51 8.83
C THR A 534 -44.32 -9.56 9.48
N ARG A 535 -44.60 -10.67 8.80
CA ARG A 535 -45.22 -11.85 9.43
C ARG A 535 -44.16 -12.95 9.58
N ALA A 536 -43.39 -12.90 10.66
CA ALA A 536 -42.70 -14.08 11.15
C ALA A 536 -42.37 -14.02 12.64
N SER A 537 -42.66 -15.15 13.28
CA SER A 537 -42.31 -15.56 14.64
C SER A 537 -40.90 -15.15 15.02
N ALA A 538 -40.79 -14.15 15.89
CA ALA A 538 -39.58 -13.81 16.62
C ALA A 538 -39.49 -14.71 17.85
N SER A 539 -38.52 -15.63 17.88
CA SER A 539 -38.13 -16.29 19.12
C SER A 539 -36.94 -15.53 19.69
N LYS A 540 -37.12 -14.85 20.82
CA LYS A 540 -36.04 -14.33 21.66
C LYS A 540 -35.76 -15.37 22.74
N ARG A 541 -34.59 -16.00 22.73
CA ARG A 541 -34.17 -16.92 23.80
C ARG A 541 -32.75 -16.61 24.24
N SER A 542 -32.55 -16.56 25.54
CA SER A 542 -31.22 -16.68 26.14
C SER A 542 -30.81 -18.14 26.01
N LEU A 543 -29.68 -18.39 25.33
CA LEU A 543 -29.18 -19.72 25.07
C LEU A 543 -27.79 -19.84 25.66
N LYS A 544 -27.59 -20.85 26.51
CA LYS A 544 -26.27 -21.20 27.04
C LYS A 544 -25.30 -21.61 25.92
N ALA A 545 -24.00 -21.43 26.15
CA ALA A 545 -22.90 -21.83 25.27
C ALA A 545 -22.97 -23.31 24.86
N GLY A 546 -22.43 -23.63 23.68
CA GLY A 546 -22.46 -24.97 23.09
C GLY A 546 -23.54 -25.17 22.03
N THR A 547 -23.84 -26.41 21.71
CA THR A 547 -24.82 -26.75 20.65
C THR A 547 -26.24 -26.58 21.16
N ARG A 548 -27.05 -25.76 20.48
CA ARG A 548 -28.44 -25.48 20.84
C ARG A 548 -29.36 -25.64 19.63
N VAL A 549 -30.59 -26.05 19.90
CA VAL A 549 -31.61 -26.25 18.85
C VAL A 549 -32.74 -25.26 19.02
N LEU A 550 -32.91 -24.38 18.04
CA LEU A 550 -34.09 -23.52 17.94
C LEU A 550 -35.16 -24.21 17.11
N LYS A 551 -36.39 -24.28 17.64
CA LYS A 551 -37.57 -24.73 16.90
C LYS A 551 -38.30 -23.49 16.37
N LEU A 552 -38.33 -23.33 15.06
CA LEU A 552 -39.02 -22.22 14.37
C LEU A 552 -40.21 -22.75 13.57
N LYS A 553 -41.23 -21.92 13.34
CA LYS A 553 -42.38 -22.28 12.51
C LYS A 553 -42.22 -21.70 11.11
N ALA A 554 -42.34 -22.52 10.08
CA ALA A 554 -42.26 -22.07 8.70
C ALA A 554 -43.49 -21.21 8.35
N PRO A 555 -43.33 -20.18 7.49
CA PRO A 555 -44.45 -19.42 6.93
C PRO A 555 -45.50 -20.34 6.28
N LYS A 556 -46.78 -19.96 6.35
CA LYS A 556 -47.88 -20.71 5.70
C LYS A 556 -47.91 -20.58 4.18
N ARG A 557 -47.23 -19.58 3.62
CA ARG A 557 -47.17 -19.32 2.17
C ARG A 557 -45.88 -19.90 1.59
N ALA A 558 -45.96 -20.53 0.42
CA ALA A 558 -44.79 -20.99 -0.31
C ALA A 558 -43.96 -19.80 -0.85
N GLY A 559 -42.66 -20.03 -1.04
CA GLY A 559 -41.75 -19.06 -1.64
C GLY A 559 -40.34 -19.07 -1.06
N ARG A 560 -39.50 -18.12 -1.51
CA ARG A 560 -38.18 -17.87 -0.93
C ARG A 560 -38.28 -16.90 0.24
N TYR A 561 -37.68 -17.28 1.36
CA TYR A 561 -37.61 -16.52 2.59
C TYR A 561 -36.14 -16.36 3.03
N ARG A 562 -35.86 -15.32 3.81
CA ARG A 562 -34.58 -15.01 4.44
C ARG A 562 -34.75 -15.15 5.95
N LEU A 563 -34.05 -16.10 6.54
CA LEU A 563 -33.89 -16.25 7.98
C LEU A 563 -32.73 -15.37 8.46
N SER A 564 -32.99 -14.45 9.36
CA SER A 564 -31.97 -13.67 10.07
C SER A 564 -31.85 -14.19 11.50
N LEU A 565 -30.64 -14.52 11.92
CA LEU A 565 -30.27 -14.92 13.28
C LEU A 565 -29.37 -13.83 13.85
N THR A 566 -29.86 -13.08 14.82
CA THR A 566 -29.12 -11.98 15.45
C THR A 566 -28.77 -12.34 16.89
N GLY A 567 -27.48 -12.36 17.23
CA GLY A 567 -26.97 -12.52 18.60
C GLY A 567 -26.45 -11.20 19.16
N ARG A 568 -26.66 -10.93 20.45
CA ARG A 568 -25.94 -9.89 21.19
C ARG A 568 -24.74 -10.51 21.89
N CYS A 569 -23.54 -10.02 21.58
CA CYS A 569 -22.26 -10.44 22.13
C CYS A 569 -21.63 -9.31 22.96
N THR A 570 -20.65 -9.66 23.78
CA THR A 570 -19.76 -8.74 24.50
C THR A 570 -19.06 -7.73 23.57
N GLY A 571 -18.88 -8.05 22.28
CA GLY A 571 -18.37 -7.14 21.24
C GLY A 571 -19.41 -6.59 20.24
N GLY A 572 -20.70 -6.55 20.61
CA GLY A 572 -21.77 -5.95 19.78
C GLY A 572 -22.77 -6.94 19.16
N LYS A 573 -23.60 -6.45 18.21
CA LYS A 573 -24.65 -7.25 17.55
C LYS A 573 -24.11 -7.96 16.31
N GLN A 574 -24.21 -9.28 16.25
CA GLN A 574 -23.87 -10.08 15.06
C GLN A 574 -25.13 -10.64 14.40
N THR A 575 -25.26 -10.54 13.07
CA THR A 575 -26.42 -11.09 12.32
C THR A 575 -25.99 -12.02 11.19
N ARG A 576 -26.44 -13.27 11.22
CA ARG A 576 -26.32 -14.22 10.10
C ARG A 576 -27.61 -14.29 9.29
N ARG A 577 -27.52 -14.26 7.97
CA ARG A 577 -28.67 -14.34 7.04
C ARG A 577 -28.58 -15.60 6.19
N ILE A 578 -29.66 -16.39 6.15
CA ILE A 578 -29.73 -17.68 5.45
C ILE A 578 -30.98 -17.73 4.59
N THR A 579 -30.87 -18.17 3.34
CA THR A 579 -32.02 -18.33 2.43
C THR A 579 -32.71 -19.67 2.65
N LEU A 580 -34.03 -19.64 2.74
CA LEU A 580 -34.94 -20.77 2.96
C LEU A 580 -35.94 -20.87 1.80
N LYS A 581 -36.18 -22.07 1.27
CA LYS A 581 -37.32 -22.33 0.36
C LYS A 581 -38.45 -23.00 1.15
N VAL A 582 -39.58 -22.32 1.30
CA VAL A 582 -40.80 -22.89 1.87
C VAL A 582 -41.60 -23.51 0.73
N ARG A 583 -41.88 -24.82 0.82
CA ARG A 583 -42.72 -25.57 -0.12
C ARG A 583 -44.03 -25.94 0.57
#